data_AF-A0A2V9C7X8-F1
#
_entry.id   AF-A0A2V9C7X8-F1
#
_cell.length_a   1.000
_cell.length_b   1.000
_cell.length_c   1.000
_cell.angle_alpha   90.00
_cell.angle_beta   90.00
_cell.angle_gamma   90.00
#
_symmetry.space_group_name_H-M   'P 1'
#
loop_
_entity.id
_entity.type
_entity.pdbx_description
1 polymer ?
#
loop_
_entity_poly.entity_id
_entity_poly.type
_entity_poly.pdbx_seq_one_letter_code
_entity_poly.pdbx_strand_id
1 'polypeptide(L)'
;MGATDRFTRSEVQRILEVNEKQLDYWERLRLVRPRRRWGERFYDFKDLISLRTVKQLTEKGVPAYRLRRSIVALQRRLSEVQAPLTELRILSNGRDIIVEQNGTRLEPLSGQLVLNFDTRELGEKLRIIPERSAEEWFALALEFEGDPSTCAEAIDAYQHALKKNSDWVEALINLGELLYEQGDFEAAVDYFQRAVELRPQSSLAHYNLGSVLEEIGQLETAQRHLRQAVRLKPDYSDAHYNLALVCEKLSASEEARQHWRRYVELDPFSPWCTYARERLGFEHGNKSP
;
A
#
# COMPACT_ATOMS: atom_id res chain seq x y z
N MET A 1 8.62 37.94 -50.49
CA MET A 1 7.36 38.72 -50.49
C MET A 1 6.51 38.19 -49.35
N GLY A 2 6.05 39.04 -48.43
CA GLY A 2 5.11 38.64 -47.38
C GLY A 2 5.00 39.76 -46.36
N ALA A 3 3.82 40.37 -46.26
CA ALA A 3 3.59 41.62 -45.58
C ALA A 3 4.06 41.60 -44.11
N THR A 4 4.45 42.77 -43.61
CA THR A 4 4.59 42.97 -42.17
C THR A 4 3.18 42.91 -41.60
N ASP A 5 2.70 41.71 -41.28
CA ASP A 5 1.33 41.48 -40.83
C ASP A 5 1.16 42.14 -39.46
N ARG A 6 0.76 43.40 -39.53
CA ARG A 6 0.41 44.25 -38.41
C ARG A 6 -1.11 44.22 -38.34
N PHE A 7 -1.61 43.73 -37.23
CA PHE A 7 -3.02 43.64 -36.99
C PHE A 7 -3.42 44.88 -36.22
N THR A 8 -4.40 45.60 -36.75
CA THR A 8 -5.12 46.61 -36.00
C THR A 8 -5.92 45.94 -34.89
N ARG A 9 -6.28 46.73 -33.90
CA ARG A 9 -7.08 46.25 -32.78
C ARG A 9 -8.41 45.61 -33.21
N SER A 10 -9.09 46.22 -34.17
CA SER A 10 -10.35 45.70 -34.70
C SER A 10 -10.18 44.39 -35.46
N GLU A 11 -9.04 44.18 -36.13
CA GLU A 11 -8.72 42.90 -36.77
C GLU A 11 -8.44 41.82 -35.73
N VAL A 12 -7.72 42.14 -34.65
CA VAL A 12 -7.49 41.20 -33.53
C VAL A 12 -8.80 40.75 -32.91
N GLN A 13 -9.73 41.68 -32.64
CA GLN A 13 -11.05 41.37 -32.10
C GLN A 13 -11.83 40.42 -33.00
N ARG A 14 -11.77 40.63 -34.32
CA ARG A 14 -12.45 39.80 -35.32
C ARG A 14 -11.81 38.42 -35.44
N ILE A 15 -10.48 38.35 -35.54
CA ILE A 15 -9.72 37.10 -35.76
C ILE A 15 -9.79 36.19 -34.55
N LEU A 16 -9.74 36.76 -33.33
CA LEU A 16 -9.73 35.99 -32.10
C LEU A 16 -11.10 35.91 -31.43
N GLU A 17 -12.12 36.60 -31.97
CA GLU A 17 -13.46 36.69 -31.40
C GLU A 17 -13.43 37.14 -29.93
N VAL A 18 -12.74 38.26 -29.67
CA VAL A 18 -12.61 38.85 -28.33
C VAL A 18 -13.16 40.26 -28.31
N ASN A 19 -13.77 40.66 -27.19
CA ASN A 19 -14.32 42.00 -27.06
C ASN A 19 -13.26 43.02 -26.59
N GLU A 20 -13.58 44.31 -26.74
CA GLU A 20 -12.71 45.44 -26.39
C GLU A 20 -12.27 45.40 -24.91
N LYS A 21 -13.19 45.06 -24.00
CA LYS A 21 -12.94 45.01 -22.56
C LYS A 21 -11.94 43.90 -22.19
N GLN A 22 -12.05 42.73 -22.82
CA GLN A 22 -11.12 41.63 -22.63
C GLN A 22 -9.71 42.01 -23.10
N LEU A 23 -9.62 42.62 -24.28
CA LEU A 23 -8.34 43.04 -24.85
C LEU A 23 -7.67 44.15 -24.00
N ASP A 24 -8.44 45.13 -23.54
CA ASP A 24 -7.95 46.16 -22.60
C ASP A 24 -7.48 45.57 -21.27
N TYR A 25 -8.19 44.58 -20.75
CA TYR A 25 -7.83 43.92 -19.50
C TYR A 25 -6.51 43.17 -19.62
N TRP A 26 -6.31 42.40 -20.69
CA TRP A 26 -5.07 41.65 -20.93
C TRP A 26 -3.85 42.54 -21.17
N GLU A 27 -4.04 43.68 -21.84
CA GLU A 27 -3.00 44.69 -22.02
C GLU A 27 -2.61 45.38 -20.72
N ARG A 28 -3.59 45.72 -19.89
CA ARG A 28 -3.35 46.33 -18.57
C ARG A 28 -2.56 45.39 -17.67
N LEU A 29 -2.86 44.09 -17.74
CA LEU A 29 -2.09 43.05 -17.06
C LEU A 29 -0.71 42.82 -17.69
N ARG A 30 -0.41 43.42 -18.84
CA ARG A 30 0.84 43.23 -19.61
C ARG A 30 1.07 41.77 -19.99
N LEU A 31 0.00 41.04 -20.33
CA LEU A 31 0.11 39.71 -20.95
C LEU A 31 0.62 39.82 -22.39
N VAL A 32 0.19 40.88 -23.08
CA VAL A 32 0.69 41.31 -24.39
C VAL A 32 0.89 42.83 -24.36
N ARG A 33 1.89 43.34 -25.09
CA ARG A 33 2.18 44.78 -25.16
C ARG A 33 2.08 45.24 -26.62
N PRO A 34 0.95 45.86 -27.03
CA PRO A 34 0.82 46.36 -28.39
C PRO A 34 1.90 47.40 -28.68
N ARG A 35 2.43 47.35 -29.89
CA ARG A 35 3.37 48.36 -30.38
C ARG A 35 2.59 49.60 -30.82
N ARG A 36 3.27 50.74 -30.79
CA ARG A 36 2.70 52.01 -31.26
C ARG A 36 3.45 52.52 -32.48
N ARG A 37 2.70 52.94 -33.49
CA ARG A 37 3.24 53.71 -34.64
C ARG A 37 2.22 54.80 -34.98
N TRP A 38 2.70 56.04 -35.03
CA TRP A 38 1.86 57.21 -35.33
C TRP A 38 0.61 57.33 -34.45
N GLY A 39 0.73 56.99 -33.16
CA GLY A 39 -0.38 57.06 -32.20
C GLY A 39 -1.29 55.83 -32.17
N GLU A 40 -1.25 54.98 -33.19
CA GLU A 40 -2.09 53.79 -33.27
C GLU A 40 -1.42 52.54 -32.68
N ARG A 41 -2.22 51.73 -31.98
CA ARG A 41 -1.81 50.43 -31.42
C ARG A 41 -1.93 49.36 -32.49
N PHE A 42 -0.86 48.58 -32.69
CA PHE A 42 -0.87 47.41 -33.57
C PHE A 42 -0.19 46.22 -32.91
N TYR A 43 -0.55 45.03 -33.39
CA TYR A 43 -0.06 43.74 -32.92
C TYR A 43 0.68 43.06 -34.07
N ASP A 44 1.73 42.32 -33.78
CA ASP A 44 2.33 41.44 -34.76
C ASP A 44 1.79 40.01 -34.64
N PHE A 45 2.30 39.11 -35.47
CA PHE A 45 1.90 37.71 -35.46
C PHE A 45 2.19 37.00 -34.12
N LYS A 46 3.28 37.36 -33.43
CA LYS A 46 3.62 36.78 -32.12
C LYS A 46 2.65 37.26 -31.03
N ASP A 47 2.23 38.52 -31.12
CA ASP A 47 1.20 39.07 -30.26
C ASP A 47 -0.14 38.35 -30.47
N LEU A 48 -0.52 38.04 -31.72
CA LEU A 48 -1.72 37.24 -32.02
C LEU A 48 -1.68 35.84 -31.40
N ILE A 49 -0.55 35.13 -31.52
CA ILE A 49 -0.37 33.81 -30.89
C ILE A 49 -0.53 33.93 -29.38
N SER A 50 0.13 34.93 -28.77
CA SER A 50 0.04 35.18 -27.34
C SER A 50 -1.40 35.44 -26.88
N LEU A 51 -2.13 36.29 -27.60
CA LEU A 51 -3.53 36.61 -27.31
C LEU A 51 -4.44 35.39 -27.48
N ARG A 52 -4.20 34.56 -28.51
CA ARG A 52 -4.93 33.30 -28.72
C ARG A 52 -4.70 32.34 -27.54
N THR A 53 -3.47 32.18 -27.09
CA THR A 53 -3.12 31.33 -25.93
C THR A 53 -3.79 31.86 -24.65
N VAL A 54 -3.76 33.18 -24.42
CA VAL A 54 -4.45 33.80 -23.28
C VAL A 54 -5.95 33.53 -23.34
N LYS A 55 -6.60 33.74 -24.49
CA LYS A 55 -8.03 33.47 -24.68
C LYS A 55 -8.37 32.03 -24.29
N GLN A 56 -7.69 31.05 -24.90
CA GLN A 56 -7.92 29.62 -24.65
C GLN A 56 -7.76 29.24 -23.18
N LEU A 57 -6.75 29.79 -22.49
CA LEU A 57 -6.53 29.49 -21.07
C LEU A 57 -7.60 30.14 -20.18
N THR A 58 -8.04 31.35 -20.52
CA THR A 58 -9.13 32.01 -19.78
C THR A 58 -10.48 31.33 -19.97
N GLU A 59 -10.77 30.80 -21.18
CA GLU A 59 -11.97 29.99 -21.46
C GLU A 59 -11.96 28.67 -20.67
N LYS A 60 -10.76 28.11 -20.43
CA LYS A 60 -10.57 26.94 -19.53
C LYS A 60 -10.59 27.29 -18.04
N GLY A 61 -11.01 28.50 -17.68
CA GLY A 61 -11.21 28.91 -16.29
C GLY A 61 -9.97 29.49 -15.59
N VAL A 62 -8.84 29.69 -16.29
CA VAL A 62 -7.65 30.31 -15.68
C VAL A 62 -7.80 31.82 -15.61
N PRO A 63 -7.77 32.44 -14.42
CA PRO A 63 -7.86 33.90 -14.32
C PRO A 63 -6.65 34.60 -14.95
N ALA A 64 -6.88 35.66 -15.74
CA ALA A 64 -5.81 36.35 -16.48
C ALA A 64 -4.71 36.95 -15.57
N TYR A 65 -5.06 37.39 -14.35
CA TYR A 65 -4.06 37.87 -13.38
C TYR A 65 -3.11 36.75 -12.93
N ARG A 66 -3.59 35.49 -12.88
CA ARG A 66 -2.78 34.32 -12.53
C ARG A 66 -1.83 33.95 -13.66
N LEU A 67 -2.29 34.06 -14.92
CA LEU A 67 -1.41 33.95 -16.10
C LEU A 67 -0.27 34.97 -16.02
N ARG A 68 -0.57 36.23 -15.66
CA ARG A 68 0.47 37.27 -15.53
C ARG A 68 1.50 36.92 -14.47
N ARG A 69 1.07 36.51 -13.27
CA ARG A 69 1.99 36.09 -12.20
C ARG A 69 2.89 34.93 -12.65
N SER A 70 2.32 33.98 -13.38
CA SER A 70 3.04 32.81 -13.90
C SER A 70 4.10 33.20 -14.93
N ILE A 71 3.76 34.07 -15.88
CA ILE A 71 4.73 34.60 -16.86
C ILE A 71 5.88 35.33 -16.17
N VAL A 72 5.59 36.16 -15.17
CA VAL A 72 6.64 36.87 -14.40
C VAL A 72 7.54 35.88 -13.67
N ALA A 73 6.98 34.82 -13.10
CA ALA A 73 7.76 33.80 -12.40
C ALA A 73 8.66 33.02 -13.38
N LEU A 74 8.15 32.69 -14.58
CA LEU A 74 8.92 32.02 -15.63
C LEU A 74 10.08 32.90 -16.11
N GLN A 75 9.84 34.17 -16.43
CA GLN A 75 10.89 35.09 -16.88
C GLN A 75 12.00 35.31 -15.85
N ARG A 76 11.70 35.15 -14.55
CA ARG A 76 12.71 35.21 -13.49
C ARG A 76 13.53 33.93 -13.37
N ARG A 77 12.94 32.78 -13.69
CA ARG A 77 13.54 31.45 -13.50
C ARG A 77 14.26 30.95 -14.75
N LEU A 78 13.73 31.28 -15.92
CA LEU A 78 14.18 30.86 -17.23
C LEU A 78 14.61 32.13 -17.98
N SER A 79 15.81 32.62 -17.63
CA SER A 79 16.35 33.88 -18.16
C SER A 79 16.48 33.90 -19.69
N GLU A 80 16.55 32.73 -20.30
CA GLU A 80 16.63 32.49 -21.74
C GLU A 80 15.28 32.61 -22.46
N VAL A 81 14.15 32.54 -21.75
CA VAL A 81 12.81 32.62 -22.36
C VAL A 81 12.31 34.07 -22.36
N GLN A 82 12.25 34.67 -23.55
CA GLN A 82 11.86 36.09 -23.68
C GLN A 82 10.34 36.27 -23.80
N ALA A 83 9.66 35.36 -24.53
CA ALA A 83 8.23 35.38 -24.75
C ALA A 83 7.57 34.02 -24.39
N PRO A 84 7.29 33.76 -23.09
CA PRO A 84 6.78 32.47 -22.62
C PRO A 84 5.49 31.98 -23.29
N LEU A 85 4.58 32.89 -23.67
CA LEU A 85 3.31 32.55 -24.30
C LEU A 85 3.45 32.03 -25.75
N THR A 86 4.59 32.31 -26.39
CA THR A 86 4.89 31.87 -27.76
C THR A 86 5.94 30.78 -27.81
N GLU A 87 6.88 30.79 -26.86
CA GLU A 87 8.03 29.88 -26.85
C GLU A 87 7.76 28.59 -26.07
N LEU A 88 6.82 28.60 -25.12
CA LEU A 88 6.55 27.48 -24.24
C LEU A 88 5.18 26.87 -24.51
N ARG A 89 5.07 25.56 -24.31
CA ARG A 89 3.77 24.88 -24.37
C ARG A 89 3.08 25.00 -23.03
N ILE A 90 1.95 25.71 -23.01
CA ILE A 90 1.20 26.00 -21.78
C ILE A 90 -0.06 25.13 -21.74
N LEU A 91 -0.21 24.39 -20.66
CA LEU A 91 -1.34 23.52 -20.37
C LEU A 91 -2.09 24.04 -19.13
N SER A 92 -3.39 23.77 -19.07
CA SER A 92 -4.21 24.09 -17.90
C SER A 92 -5.35 23.09 -17.74
N ASN A 93 -5.60 22.70 -16.49
CA ASN A 93 -6.75 21.92 -16.05
C ASN A 93 -7.80 22.79 -15.30
N GLY A 94 -7.70 24.12 -15.41
CA GLY A 94 -8.54 25.09 -14.70
C GLY A 94 -8.08 25.42 -13.27
N ARG A 95 -7.41 24.47 -12.59
CA ARG A 95 -6.85 24.67 -11.26
C ARG A 95 -5.37 25.04 -11.27
N ASP A 96 -4.60 24.61 -12.25
CA ASP A 96 -3.15 24.79 -12.32
C ASP A 96 -2.69 25.20 -13.73
N ILE A 97 -1.63 26.01 -13.79
CA ILE A 97 -0.95 26.37 -15.04
C ILE A 97 0.32 25.54 -15.10
N ILE A 98 0.48 24.75 -16.16
CA ILE A 98 1.63 23.88 -16.36
C ILE A 98 2.34 24.32 -17.62
N VAL A 99 3.66 24.40 -17.57
CA VAL A 99 4.48 24.87 -18.68
C VAL A 99 5.50 23.81 -19.04
N GLU A 100 5.55 23.43 -20.32
CA GLU A 100 6.43 22.41 -20.86
C GLU A 100 7.53 23.07 -21.73
N GLN A 101 8.80 22.77 -21.40
CA GLN A 101 9.99 23.23 -22.12
C GLN A 101 11.02 22.09 -22.18
N ASN A 102 11.49 21.73 -23.37
CA ASN A 102 12.49 20.67 -23.58
C ASN A 102 12.16 19.35 -22.85
N GLY A 103 10.88 18.95 -22.87
CA GLY A 103 10.40 17.72 -22.20
C GLY A 103 10.18 17.84 -20.68
N THR A 104 10.55 18.97 -20.08
CA THR A 104 10.33 19.24 -18.65
C THR A 104 9.05 20.03 -18.47
N ARG A 105 8.12 19.55 -17.62
CA ARG A 105 6.94 20.33 -17.22
C ARG A 105 7.14 20.94 -15.84
N LEU A 106 6.60 22.14 -15.63
CA LEU A 106 6.71 22.85 -14.36
C LEU A 106 5.47 23.70 -14.05
N GLU A 107 5.16 23.86 -12.77
CA GLU A 107 4.17 24.82 -12.28
C GLU A 107 4.88 26.15 -12.00
N PRO A 108 4.54 27.25 -12.70
CA PRO A 108 5.30 28.49 -12.68
C PRO A 108 5.42 29.19 -11.33
N LEU A 109 4.39 29.11 -10.47
CA LEU A 109 4.33 29.92 -9.25
C LEU A 109 5.14 29.30 -8.11
N SER A 110 4.94 28.01 -7.87
CA SER A 110 5.68 27.19 -6.91
C SER A 110 7.08 26.85 -7.43
N GLY A 111 7.21 26.58 -8.73
CA GLY A 111 8.43 26.03 -9.33
C GLY A 111 8.54 24.53 -9.22
N GLN A 112 7.46 23.89 -8.79
CA GLN A 112 7.38 22.45 -8.74
C GLN A 112 7.47 21.89 -10.16
N LEU A 113 8.40 20.98 -10.38
CA LEU A 113 8.43 20.19 -11.61
C LEU A 113 7.20 19.29 -11.62
N VAL A 114 6.47 19.32 -12.73
CA VAL A 114 5.31 18.48 -12.98
C VAL A 114 5.80 17.28 -13.77
N LEU A 115 5.56 16.08 -13.26
CA LEU A 115 5.98 14.86 -13.95
C LEU A 115 5.10 14.64 -15.18
N ASN A 116 5.73 14.31 -16.30
CA ASN A 116 5.04 13.92 -17.53
C ASN A 116 4.72 12.41 -17.44
N PHE A 117 3.48 12.06 -17.14
CA PHE A 117 3.03 10.67 -17.22
C PHE A 117 2.62 10.35 -18.66
N ASP A 118 3.61 10.15 -19.54
CA ASP A 118 3.39 9.45 -20.81
C ASP A 118 3.45 7.95 -20.52
N THR A 119 2.32 7.26 -20.66
CA THR A 119 2.13 5.87 -20.21
C THR A 119 3.03 4.84 -20.92
N ARG A 120 3.79 5.26 -21.93
CA ARG A 120 4.77 4.43 -22.64
C ARG A 120 6.16 4.40 -22.00
N GLU A 121 6.59 5.43 -21.27
CA GLU A 121 7.87 5.43 -20.52
C GLU A 121 7.72 5.01 -19.05
N LEU A 122 6.48 4.90 -18.56
CA LEU A 122 6.17 4.38 -17.22
C LEU A 122 6.67 2.94 -16.99
N GLY A 123 6.93 2.17 -18.06
CA GLY A 123 7.53 0.84 -17.95
C GLY A 123 8.96 0.83 -17.40
N GLU A 124 9.75 1.91 -17.56
CA GLU A 124 11.18 1.90 -17.22
C GLU A 124 11.58 2.79 -16.03
N LYS A 125 10.77 3.77 -15.63
CA LYS A 125 11.15 4.76 -14.60
C LYS A 125 10.10 4.99 -13.50
N LEU A 126 9.25 4.01 -13.23
CA LEU A 126 8.55 3.95 -11.95
C LEU A 126 9.61 3.75 -10.83
N ARG A 127 9.88 4.78 -10.03
CA ARG A 127 10.11 4.53 -8.60
C ARG A 127 8.76 4.08 -8.04
N ILE A 128 8.50 2.78 -8.17
CA ILE A 128 7.56 2.07 -7.31
C ILE A 128 8.05 2.39 -5.90
N ILE A 129 7.27 3.07 -5.06
CA ILE A 129 7.43 2.86 -3.61
C ILE A 129 7.22 1.36 -3.50
N PRO A 130 8.24 0.52 -3.23
CA PRO A 130 8.02 -0.91 -3.23
C PRO A 130 6.81 -1.14 -2.36
N GLU A 131 5.74 -1.69 -2.96
CA GLU A 131 4.68 -2.27 -2.13
C GLU A 131 5.43 -3.16 -1.16
N ARG A 132 5.18 -2.98 0.15
CA ARG A 132 5.90 -3.70 1.20
C ARG A 132 6.14 -5.13 0.72
N SER A 133 7.40 -5.52 0.73
CA SER A 133 7.81 -6.90 0.50
C SER A 133 7.03 -7.81 1.44
N ALA A 134 7.03 -9.11 1.16
CA ALA A 134 6.41 -10.05 2.08
C ALA A 134 7.03 -9.90 3.48
N GLU A 135 8.33 -9.59 3.54
CA GLU A 135 9.12 -9.41 4.76
C GLU A 135 8.72 -8.18 5.54
N GLU A 136 8.48 -7.07 4.86
CA GLU A 136 8.01 -5.83 5.48
C GLU A 136 6.55 -5.96 5.96
N TRP A 137 5.71 -6.71 5.26
CA TRP A 137 4.36 -7.02 5.73
C TRP A 137 4.35 -7.95 6.93
N PHE A 138 5.18 -8.99 6.92
CA PHE A 138 5.32 -9.92 8.04
C PHE A 138 5.86 -9.20 9.30
N ALA A 139 6.88 -8.35 9.15
CA ALA A 139 7.40 -7.56 10.26
C ALA A 139 6.33 -6.63 10.86
N LEU A 140 5.52 -5.99 10.00
CA LEU A 140 4.42 -5.15 10.45
C LEU A 140 3.33 -5.95 11.19
N ALA A 141 3.04 -7.17 10.75
CA ALA A 141 2.08 -8.03 11.42
C ALA A 141 2.54 -8.39 12.84
N LEU A 142 3.82 -8.72 13.02
CA LEU A 142 4.41 -8.98 14.34
C LEU A 142 4.38 -7.76 15.26
N GLU A 143 4.50 -6.54 14.72
CA GLU A 143 4.34 -5.30 15.51
C GLU A 143 2.93 -5.17 16.07
N PHE A 144 1.91 -5.53 15.28
CA PHE A 144 0.50 -5.49 15.70
C PHE A 144 0.12 -6.63 16.64
N GLU A 145 0.73 -7.81 16.56
CA GLU A 145 0.47 -8.90 17.52
C GLU A 145 0.87 -8.54 18.95
N GLY A 146 1.81 -7.61 19.13
CA GLY A 146 2.25 -7.16 20.45
C GLY A 146 1.14 -6.46 21.27
N ASP A 147 0.03 -6.06 20.64
CA ASP A 147 -1.10 -5.40 21.29
C ASP A 147 -2.42 -6.12 20.91
N PRO A 148 -3.15 -6.69 21.89
CA PRO A 148 -4.44 -7.35 21.65
C PRO A 148 -5.48 -6.47 20.96
N SER A 149 -5.37 -5.14 21.08
CA SER A 149 -6.29 -4.19 20.42
C SER A 149 -6.08 -4.08 18.91
N THR A 150 -4.94 -4.56 18.38
CA THR A 150 -4.58 -4.49 16.96
C THR A 150 -4.60 -5.84 16.25
N CYS A 151 -5.35 -6.80 16.78
CA CYS A 151 -5.48 -8.15 16.20
C CYS A 151 -5.99 -8.13 14.74
N ALA A 152 -6.92 -7.23 14.41
CA ALA A 152 -7.45 -7.12 13.05
C ALA A 152 -6.39 -6.63 12.05
N GLU A 153 -5.56 -5.68 12.46
CA GLU A 153 -4.45 -5.15 11.69
C GLU A 153 -3.34 -6.18 11.48
N ALA A 154 -3.05 -7.01 12.48
CA ALA A 154 -2.11 -8.13 12.36
C ALA A 154 -2.57 -9.13 11.28
N ILE A 155 -3.85 -9.52 11.30
CA ILE A 155 -4.45 -10.43 10.30
C ILE A 155 -4.33 -9.85 8.89
N ASP A 156 -4.71 -8.58 8.69
CA ASP A 156 -4.61 -7.93 7.39
C ASP A 156 -3.16 -7.88 6.88
N ALA A 157 -2.21 -7.56 7.76
CA ALA A 157 -0.79 -7.54 7.43
C ALA A 157 -0.24 -8.93 7.03
N TYR A 158 -0.61 -10.01 7.73
CA TYR A 158 -0.22 -11.37 7.31
C TYR A 158 -0.86 -11.77 5.98
N GLN A 159 -2.13 -11.44 5.75
CA GLN A 159 -2.77 -11.70 4.46
C GLN A 159 -2.05 -10.97 3.32
N HIS A 160 -1.59 -9.74 3.57
CA HIS A 160 -0.76 -9.01 2.62
C HIS A 160 0.62 -9.65 2.40
N ALA A 161 1.27 -10.16 3.46
CA ALA A 161 2.52 -10.92 3.34
C ALA A 161 2.32 -12.17 2.45
N LEU A 162 1.23 -12.92 2.67
CA LEU A 162 0.90 -14.12 1.92
C LEU A 162 0.45 -13.85 0.48
N LYS A 163 -0.15 -12.69 0.20
CA LYS A 163 -0.39 -12.24 -1.19
C LYS A 163 0.92 -12.01 -1.95
N LYS A 164 2.01 -11.66 -1.26
CA LYS A 164 3.33 -11.40 -1.85
C LYS A 164 4.19 -12.66 -1.94
N ASN A 165 4.19 -13.45 -0.88
CA ASN A 165 4.84 -14.75 -0.84
C ASN A 165 3.87 -15.76 -0.22
N SER A 166 3.18 -16.50 -1.08
CA SER A 166 2.14 -17.41 -0.64
C SER A 166 2.65 -18.62 0.12
N ASP A 167 3.96 -18.86 0.07
CA ASP A 167 4.61 -20.04 0.63
C ASP A 167 5.39 -19.69 1.91
N TRP A 168 5.13 -18.52 2.49
CA TRP A 168 5.71 -18.09 3.75
C TRP A 168 5.08 -18.86 4.92
N VAL A 169 5.77 -19.92 5.35
CA VAL A 169 5.32 -20.84 6.41
C VAL A 169 5.06 -20.16 7.75
N GLU A 170 5.96 -19.29 8.22
CA GLU A 170 5.79 -18.58 9.49
C GLU A 170 4.57 -17.65 9.45
N ALA A 171 4.32 -16.94 8.33
CA ALA A 171 3.12 -16.12 8.17
C ALA A 171 1.83 -16.96 8.13
N LEU A 172 1.86 -18.15 7.51
CA LEU A 172 0.73 -19.08 7.53
C LEU A 172 0.44 -19.57 8.95
N ILE A 173 1.48 -19.90 9.72
CA ILE A 173 1.33 -20.35 11.11
C ILE A 173 0.74 -19.25 11.97
N ASN A 174 1.33 -18.05 11.98
CA ASN A 174 0.88 -16.97 12.86
C ASN A 174 -0.54 -16.50 12.51
N LEU A 175 -0.86 -16.39 11.21
CA LEU A 175 -2.23 -16.07 10.78
C LEU A 175 -3.23 -17.15 11.21
N GLY A 176 -2.86 -18.43 11.10
CA GLY A 176 -3.68 -19.54 11.57
C GLY A 176 -3.92 -19.48 13.09
N GLU A 177 -2.90 -19.11 13.87
CA GLU A 177 -3.03 -18.94 15.33
C GLU A 177 -4.00 -17.81 15.69
N LEU A 178 -3.87 -16.64 15.05
CA LEU A 178 -4.80 -15.52 15.25
C LEU A 178 -6.25 -15.89 14.90
N LEU A 179 -6.46 -16.65 13.83
CA LEU A 179 -7.80 -17.11 13.43
C LEU A 179 -8.35 -18.15 14.40
N TYR A 180 -7.50 -19.05 14.91
CA TYR A 180 -7.87 -19.98 15.97
C TYR A 180 -8.34 -19.24 17.23
N GLU A 181 -7.61 -18.20 17.65
CA GLU A 181 -7.97 -17.38 18.81
C GLU A 181 -9.29 -16.62 18.60
N GLN A 182 -9.60 -16.22 17.36
CA GLN A 182 -10.89 -15.63 16.99
C GLN A 182 -12.04 -16.65 16.89
N GLY A 183 -11.74 -17.95 16.96
CA GLY A 183 -12.71 -19.04 16.81
C GLY A 183 -13.04 -19.40 15.36
N ASP A 184 -12.32 -18.85 14.38
CA ASP A 184 -12.43 -19.23 12.97
C ASP A 184 -11.59 -20.47 12.68
N PHE A 185 -12.04 -21.60 13.22
CA PHE A 185 -11.31 -22.87 13.16
C PHE A 185 -11.20 -23.43 11.74
N GLU A 186 -12.21 -23.21 10.89
CA GLU A 186 -12.17 -23.68 9.50
C GLU A 186 -11.05 -22.97 8.72
N ALA A 187 -10.95 -21.63 8.82
CA ALA A 187 -9.87 -20.90 8.18
C ALA A 187 -8.49 -21.26 8.76
N ALA A 188 -8.39 -21.44 10.08
CA ALA A 188 -7.14 -21.85 10.72
C ALA A 188 -6.65 -23.22 10.22
N VAL A 189 -7.55 -24.20 10.02
CA VAL A 189 -7.21 -25.50 9.41
C VAL A 189 -6.54 -25.31 8.05
N ASP A 190 -7.11 -24.49 7.17
CA ASP A 190 -6.59 -24.27 5.82
C ASP A 190 -5.15 -23.72 5.85
N TYR A 191 -4.88 -22.73 6.70
CA TYR A 191 -3.54 -22.15 6.82
C TYR A 191 -2.52 -23.12 7.42
N PHE A 192 -2.88 -23.85 8.48
CA PHE A 192 -1.97 -24.84 9.08
C PHE A 192 -1.73 -26.04 8.17
N GLN A 193 -2.74 -26.51 7.45
CA GLN A 193 -2.61 -27.57 6.45
C GLN A 193 -1.60 -27.16 5.36
N ARG A 194 -1.72 -25.94 4.85
CA ARG A 194 -0.76 -25.40 3.88
C ARG A 194 0.66 -25.27 4.46
N ALA A 195 0.78 -24.84 5.71
CA ALA A 195 2.08 -24.77 6.39
C ALA A 195 2.75 -26.17 6.52
N VAL A 196 1.96 -27.21 6.81
CA VAL A 196 2.42 -28.60 6.83
C VAL A 196 2.84 -29.08 5.45
N GLU A 197 2.09 -28.76 4.40
CA GLU A 197 2.43 -29.14 3.02
C GLU A 197 3.76 -28.53 2.55
N LEU A 198 4.00 -27.26 2.89
CA LEU A 198 5.22 -26.55 2.55
C LEU A 198 6.42 -26.98 3.41
N ARG A 199 6.18 -27.30 4.69
CA ARG A 199 7.23 -27.75 5.62
C ARG A 199 6.78 -28.98 6.42
N PRO A 200 6.82 -30.19 5.81
CA PRO A 200 6.36 -31.43 6.46
C PRO A 200 7.18 -31.88 7.68
N GLN A 201 8.32 -31.25 7.94
CA GLN A 201 9.19 -31.52 9.09
C GLN A 201 9.01 -30.47 10.20
N SER A 202 8.01 -29.59 10.10
CA SER A 202 7.69 -28.60 11.13
C SER A 202 6.86 -29.22 12.25
N SER A 203 7.46 -29.41 13.42
CA SER A 203 6.72 -29.88 14.60
C SER A 203 5.62 -28.90 15.02
N LEU A 204 5.87 -27.59 14.90
CA LEU A 204 4.91 -26.53 15.24
C LEU A 204 3.68 -26.55 14.31
N ALA A 205 3.89 -26.66 13.00
CA ALA A 205 2.77 -26.70 12.05
C ALA A 205 1.89 -27.94 12.27
N HIS A 206 2.51 -29.10 12.53
CA HIS A 206 1.79 -30.32 12.88
C HIS A 206 1.05 -30.21 14.22
N TYR A 207 1.65 -29.57 15.21
CA TYR A 207 1.01 -29.32 16.50
C TYR A 207 -0.23 -28.43 16.33
N ASN A 208 -0.10 -27.28 15.68
CA ASN A 208 -1.20 -26.33 15.49
C ASN A 208 -2.34 -26.93 14.65
N LEU A 209 -2.03 -27.63 13.56
CA LEU A 209 -3.03 -28.34 12.78
C LEU A 209 -3.75 -29.40 13.63
N GLY A 210 -2.99 -30.16 14.42
CA GLY A 210 -3.54 -31.15 15.32
C GLY A 210 -4.47 -30.55 16.38
N SER A 211 -4.10 -29.41 16.97
CA SER A 211 -4.91 -28.69 17.95
C SER A 211 -6.22 -28.19 17.35
N VAL A 212 -6.21 -27.52 16.19
CA VAL A 212 -7.46 -27.02 15.58
C VAL A 212 -8.38 -28.15 15.12
N LEU A 213 -7.83 -29.27 14.64
CA LEU A 213 -8.62 -30.45 14.28
C LEU A 213 -9.29 -31.09 15.51
N GLU A 214 -8.67 -30.99 16.69
CA GLU A 214 -9.23 -31.46 17.95
C GLU A 214 -10.44 -30.61 18.37
N GLU A 215 -10.37 -29.28 18.23
CA GLU A 215 -11.46 -28.36 18.51
C GLU A 215 -12.69 -28.61 17.62
N ILE A 216 -12.49 -28.89 16.33
CA ILE A 216 -13.59 -29.21 15.41
C ILE A 216 -14.01 -30.69 15.42
N GLY A 217 -13.45 -31.49 16.34
CA GLY A 217 -13.85 -32.87 16.57
C GLY A 217 -13.32 -33.91 15.57
N GLN A 218 -12.36 -33.55 14.71
CA GLN A 218 -11.69 -34.48 13.78
C GLN A 218 -10.55 -35.25 14.47
N LEU A 219 -10.90 -36.00 15.51
CA LEU A 219 -9.98 -36.57 16.50
C LEU A 219 -8.94 -37.53 15.89
N GLU A 220 -9.31 -38.39 14.94
CA GLU A 220 -8.37 -39.35 14.34
C GLU A 220 -7.32 -38.65 13.46
N THR A 221 -7.68 -37.53 12.83
CA THR A 221 -6.74 -36.72 12.04
C THR A 221 -5.86 -35.87 12.95
N ALA A 222 -6.45 -35.29 14.00
CA ALA A 222 -5.72 -34.59 15.06
C ALA A 222 -4.63 -35.48 15.69
N GLN A 223 -4.98 -36.72 16.07
CA GLN A 223 -4.04 -37.69 16.64
C GLN A 223 -2.84 -37.94 15.71
N ARG A 224 -3.08 -38.07 14.40
CA ARG A 224 -2.01 -38.32 13.41
C ARG A 224 -1.03 -37.15 13.34
N HIS A 225 -1.51 -35.91 13.30
CA HIS A 225 -0.64 -34.73 13.26
C HIS A 225 0.09 -34.50 14.58
N LEU A 226 -0.58 -34.65 15.72
CA LEU A 226 0.06 -34.53 17.04
C LEU A 226 1.13 -35.61 17.27
N ARG A 227 0.90 -36.85 16.82
CA ARG A 227 1.94 -37.91 16.81
C ARG A 227 3.16 -37.51 15.99
N GLN A 228 2.94 -36.87 14.85
CA GLN A 228 4.04 -36.40 14.01
C GLN A 228 4.78 -35.23 14.68
N ALA A 229 4.08 -34.31 15.34
CA ALA A 229 4.69 -33.22 16.10
C ALA A 229 5.63 -33.73 17.19
N VAL A 230 5.18 -34.68 18.03
CA VAL A 230 6.02 -35.27 19.10
C VAL A 230 7.13 -36.18 18.56
N ARG A 231 6.96 -36.77 17.37
CA ARG A 231 8.03 -37.52 16.70
C ARG A 231 9.16 -36.59 16.24
N LEU A 232 8.80 -35.45 15.66
CA LEU A 232 9.74 -34.44 15.17
C LEU A 232 10.42 -33.70 16.33
N LYS A 233 9.68 -33.45 17.41
CA LYS A 233 10.17 -32.78 18.62
C LYS A 233 9.70 -33.54 19.89
N PRO A 234 10.49 -34.54 20.37
CA PRO A 234 10.12 -35.38 21.52
C PRO A 234 10.11 -34.69 22.90
N ASP A 235 10.53 -33.43 22.96
CA ASP A 235 10.49 -32.56 24.14
C ASP A 235 9.42 -31.47 24.02
N TYR A 236 8.49 -31.57 23.05
CA TYR A 236 7.38 -30.65 22.90
C TYR A 236 6.25 -30.98 23.90
N SER A 237 6.32 -30.37 25.09
CA SER A 237 5.36 -30.56 26.19
C SER A 237 3.91 -30.39 25.73
N ASP A 238 3.57 -29.27 25.09
CA ASP A 238 2.18 -28.96 24.71
C ASP A 238 1.61 -29.96 23.70
N ALA A 239 2.44 -30.46 22.77
CA ALA A 239 2.04 -31.51 21.85
C ALA A 239 1.77 -32.84 22.57
N HIS A 240 2.52 -33.17 23.62
CA HIS A 240 2.22 -34.32 24.48
C HIS A 240 0.92 -34.14 25.27
N TYR A 241 0.65 -32.93 25.78
CA TYR A 241 -0.60 -32.59 26.45
C TYR A 241 -1.81 -32.79 25.52
N ASN A 242 -1.80 -32.17 24.33
CA ASN A 242 -2.91 -32.27 23.38
C ASN A 242 -3.07 -33.70 22.84
N LEU A 243 -1.98 -34.42 22.58
CA LEU A 243 -2.07 -35.81 22.14
C LEU A 243 -2.69 -36.71 23.20
N ALA A 244 -2.38 -36.49 24.48
CA ALA A 244 -2.99 -37.23 25.57
C ALA A 244 -4.50 -37.00 25.63
N LEU A 245 -4.96 -35.74 25.51
CA LEU A 245 -6.38 -35.38 25.45
C LEU A 245 -7.10 -36.05 24.27
N VAL A 246 -6.54 -35.97 23.07
CA VAL A 246 -7.13 -36.61 21.88
C VAL A 246 -7.22 -38.12 22.07
N CYS A 247 -6.19 -38.76 22.62
CA CYS A 247 -6.19 -40.19 22.91
C CYS A 247 -7.27 -40.56 23.95
N GLU A 248 -7.51 -39.73 24.97
CA GLU A 248 -8.63 -39.96 25.90
C GLU A 248 -9.98 -39.89 25.20
N LYS A 249 -10.20 -38.86 24.37
CA LYS A 249 -11.45 -38.71 23.58
C LYS A 249 -11.67 -39.90 22.64
N LEU A 250 -10.60 -40.49 22.12
CA LEU A 250 -10.63 -41.71 21.29
C LEU A 250 -10.63 -43.03 22.09
N SER A 251 -10.69 -42.98 23.43
CA SER A 251 -10.62 -44.16 24.31
C SER A 251 -9.31 -44.99 24.19
N ALA A 252 -8.22 -44.39 23.72
CA ALA A 252 -6.89 -44.98 23.65
C ALA A 252 -6.10 -44.77 24.96
N SER A 253 -6.59 -45.38 26.06
CA SER A 253 -6.14 -45.05 27.42
C SER A 253 -4.65 -45.28 27.70
N GLU A 254 -4.02 -46.30 27.09
CA GLU A 254 -2.61 -46.59 27.34
C GLU A 254 -1.68 -45.53 26.72
N GLU A 255 -1.98 -45.12 25.49
CA GLU A 255 -1.24 -44.07 24.79
C GLU A 255 -1.45 -42.71 25.46
N ALA A 256 -2.69 -42.43 25.91
CA ALA A 256 -2.98 -41.22 26.69
C ALA A 256 -2.09 -41.15 27.95
N ARG A 257 -1.99 -42.24 28.72
CA ARG A 257 -1.12 -42.30 29.91
C ARG A 257 0.36 -42.11 29.57
N GLN A 258 0.84 -42.67 28.46
CA GLN A 258 2.22 -42.47 28.03
C GLN A 258 2.52 -40.99 27.81
N HIS A 259 1.64 -40.28 27.11
CA HIS A 259 1.83 -38.87 26.82
C HIS A 259 1.59 -37.97 28.03
N TRP A 260 0.65 -38.32 28.92
CA TRP A 260 0.51 -37.62 30.21
C TRP A 260 1.77 -37.72 31.06
N ARG A 261 2.37 -38.90 31.16
CA ARG A 261 3.63 -39.08 31.88
C ARG A 261 4.72 -38.21 31.28
N ARG A 262 4.83 -38.21 29.96
CA ARG A 262 5.84 -37.41 29.25
C ARG A 262 5.63 -35.91 29.42
N TYR A 263 4.39 -35.44 29.42
CA TYR A 263 4.05 -34.04 29.71
C TYR A 263 4.53 -33.62 31.11
N VAL A 264 4.20 -34.40 32.14
CA VAL A 264 4.59 -34.13 33.53
C VAL A 264 6.12 -34.16 33.72
N GLU A 265 6.84 -35.02 32.99
CA GLU A 265 8.31 -35.05 32.99
C GLU A 265 8.92 -33.79 32.38
N LEU A 266 8.34 -33.29 31.28
CA LEU A 266 8.85 -32.14 30.54
C LEU A 266 8.48 -30.81 31.22
N ASP A 267 7.28 -30.71 31.76
CA ASP A 267 6.75 -29.51 32.41
C ASP A 267 6.07 -29.82 33.75
N PRO A 268 6.85 -30.12 34.81
CA PRO A 268 6.32 -30.55 36.11
C PRO A 268 5.66 -29.42 36.92
N PHE A 269 5.78 -28.17 36.48
CA PHE A 269 5.30 -26.97 37.18
C PHE A 269 4.22 -26.21 36.41
N SER A 270 3.85 -26.64 35.21
CA SER A 270 2.73 -26.05 34.47
C SER A 270 1.41 -26.08 35.28
N PRO A 271 0.53 -25.08 35.07
CA PRO A 271 -0.82 -25.07 35.63
C PRO A 271 -1.63 -26.35 35.37
N TRP A 272 -1.35 -27.05 34.27
CA TRP A 272 -2.05 -28.27 33.87
C TRP A 272 -1.42 -29.56 34.42
N CYS A 273 -0.31 -29.46 35.15
CA CYS A 273 0.40 -30.64 35.66
C CYS A 273 -0.43 -31.41 36.72
N THR A 274 -1.24 -30.71 37.52
CA THR A 274 -2.17 -31.35 38.47
C THR A 274 -3.21 -32.19 37.74
N TYR A 275 -3.82 -31.61 36.71
CA TYR A 275 -4.77 -32.30 35.82
C TYR A 275 -4.15 -33.56 35.20
N ALA A 276 -2.94 -33.45 34.64
CA ALA A 276 -2.23 -34.59 34.07
C ALA A 276 -1.91 -35.67 35.13
N ARG A 277 -1.57 -35.28 36.36
CA ARG A 277 -1.28 -36.20 37.46
C ARG A 277 -2.51 -37.00 37.89
N GLU A 278 -3.67 -36.35 37.98
CA GLU A 278 -4.94 -37.03 38.29
C GLU A 278 -5.26 -38.11 37.25
N ARG A 279 -5.06 -37.85 35.95
CA ARG A 279 -5.25 -38.82 34.87
C ARG A 279 -4.30 -40.02 34.93
N LEU A 280 -3.12 -39.83 35.51
CA LEU A 280 -2.15 -40.89 35.76
C LEU A 280 -2.45 -41.69 37.03
N GLY A 281 -3.44 -41.29 37.82
CA GLY A 281 -3.73 -41.90 39.12
C GLY A 281 -2.73 -41.49 40.21
N PHE A 282 -2.01 -40.38 40.04
CA PHE A 282 -1.29 -39.75 41.14
C PHE A 282 -2.31 -39.03 42.02
N GLU A 283 -2.98 -39.78 42.89
CA GLU A 283 -3.71 -39.19 44.02
C GLU A 283 -2.77 -38.32 44.84
N HIS A 284 -3.32 -37.26 45.46
CA HIS A 284 -2.60 -36.33 46.32
C HIS A 284 -1.73 -37.08 47.33
N GLY A 285 -0.44 -37.23 47.01
CA GLY A 285 0.55 -37.75 47.94
C GLY A 285 0.62 -36.83 49.14
N ASN A 286 0.06 -37.30 50.25
CA ASN A 286 0.28 -36.85 51.63
C ASN A 286 0.59 -35.36 51.80
N LYS A 287 -0.43 -34.60 52.24
CA LYS A 287 -0.16 -33.62 53.30
C LYS A 287 0.38 -34.40 54.50
N SER A 288 1.70 -34.44 54.65
CA SER A 288 2.34 -34.87 55.89
C SER A 288 2.09 -33.82 56.99
N PRO A 289 1.99 -34.27 58.27
CA PRO A 289 1.37 -33.52 59.37
C PRO A 289 2.12 -32.25 59.80
#